data_AF-A0AAV7SNH6-F1
#
_entry.id   AF-A0AAV7SNH6-F1
#
_cell.length_a   1.000
_cell.length_b   1.000
_cell.length_c   1.000
_cell.angle_alpha   90.00
_cell.angle_beta   90.00
_cell.angle_gamma   90.00
#
_symmetry.space_group_name_H-M   'P 1'
#
loop_
_entity.id
_entity.type
_entity.pdbx_description
1 polymer ?
#
loop_
_entity_poly.entity_id
_entity_poly.type
_entity_poly.pdbx_seq_one_letter_code
_entity_poly.pdbx_strand_id
1 'polypeptide(L)'
;MANYESQIEMLKGGVAERAVQIEELQKKMNKMEDDVFHEFCIEIGVENIRAYEQEHVKQQEENDRKRLEFENQKTRLAIQLDFSRGQLEKEMNRFSKLTETMLIDEGEVAKLKKEEERVLLVVNEAMTELHQFKNLLILKKSEASEAQHQVEEVRKKLLTINREIGKMQKEIISIETSLEQKRLERHNLLLECKVQDLEINLLLGSFDDISEVELGTEVEGTQDTADIYARERDMQIDYSSLEDDLKVLDSDKEISIHLSKLQEQAASKENILIKTVAPNLRALEKLQHVRDKFQDSVDGKCEHIILL
;
A
#
# COMPACT_ATOMS: atom_id res chain seq x y z
N MET A 1 121.69 70.35 5.95
CA MET A 1 121.40 69.18 5.11
C MET A 1 122.65 68.31 4.89
N ALA A 2 123.85 68.88 4.68
CA ALA A 2 125.11 68.11 4.52
C ALA A 2 125.57 67.23 5.71
N ASN A 3 125.13 67.50 6.95
CA ASN A 3 125.58 66.76 8.15
C ASN A 3 124.94 65.36 8.28
N TYR A 4 123.69 65.20 7.85
CA TYR A 4 123.01 63.89 7.88
C TYR A 4 123.44 63.01 6.70
N GLU A 5 123.77 63.61 5.55
CA GLU A 5 124.35 62.93 4.39
C GLU A 5 125.73 62.35 4.71
N SER A 6 126.60 63.12 5.38
CA SER A 6 127.92 62.64 5.81
C SER A 6 127.84 61.53 6.87
N GLN A 7 126.87 61.59 7.79
CA GLN A 7 126.65 60.51 8.77
C GLN A 7 126.11 59.22 8.13
N ILE A 8 125.24 59.34 7.11
CA ILE A 8 124.77 58.19 6.33
C ILE A 8 125.92 57.56 5.55
N GLU A 9 126.84 58.37 5.00
CA GLU A 9 127.98 57.89 4.23
C GLU A 9 129.03 57.19 5.11
N MET A 10 129.30 57.71 6.32
CA MET A 10 130.11 57.01 7.32
C MET A 10 129.47 55.70 7.80
N LEU A 11 128.16 55.70 8.04
CA LEU A 11 127.46 54.47 8.44
C LEU A 11 127.43 53.44 7.31
N LYS A 12 127.28 53.86 6.05
CA LYS A 12 127.43 52.99 4.87
C LYS A 12 128.85 52.43 4.75
N GLY A 13 129.88 53.26 4.98
CA GLY A 13 131.28 52.82 5.04
C GLY A 13 131.51 51.78 6.13
N GLY A 14 131.03 52.02 7.36
CA GLY A 14 131.15 51.06 8.46
C GLY A 14 130.26 49.82 8.31
N VAL A 15 129.15 49.88 7.57
CA VAL A 15 128.38 48.70 7.17
C VAL A 15 129.14 47.89 6.11
N ALA A 16 129.77 48.55 5.14
CA ALA A 16 130.59 47.89 4.12
C ALA A 16 131.83 47.22 4.74
N GLU A 17 132.50 47.91 5.67
CA GLU A 17 133.68 47.37 6.36
C GLU A 17 133.32 46.17 7.25
N ARG A 18 132.19 46.24 7.96
CA ARG A 18 131.65 45.07 8.69
C ARG A 18 131.22 43.95 7.75
N ALA A 19 130.70 44.26 6.56
CA ALA A 19 130.38 43.23 5.56
C ALA A 19 131.64 42.49 5.09
N VAL A 20 132.75 43.22 4.87
CA VAL A 20 134.04 42.60 4.53
C VAL A 20 134.56 41.72 5.67
N GLN A 21 134.49 42.19 6.92
CA GLN A 21 134.91 41.39 8.08
C GLN A 21 134.06 40.13 8.27
N ILE A 22 132.75 40.23 8.04
CA ILE A 22 131.84 39.07 8.05
C ILE A 22 132.25 38.07 6.96
N GLU A 23 132.58 38.53 5.76
CA GLU A 23 132.99 37.68 4.65
C GLU A 23 134.33 36.96 4.95
N GLU A 24 135.30 37.66 5.53
CA GLU A 24 136.58 37.06 5.94
C GLU A 24 136.39 36.01 7.04
N LEU A 25 135.55 36.29 8.03
CA LEU A 25 135.22 35.34 9.09
C LEU A 25 134.46 34.11 8.53
N GLN A 26 133.52 34.31 7.59
CA GLN A 26 132.86 33.20 6.89
C GLN A 26 133.85 32.33 6.12
N LYS A 27 134.84 32.91 5.44
CA LYS A 27 135.88 32.13 4.75
C LYS A 27 136.73 31.30 5.71
N LYS A 28 137.08 31.86 6.87
CA LYS A 28 137.81 31.12 7.92
C LYS A 28 136.97 29.99 8.51
N MET A 29 135.67 30.23 8.74
CA MET A 29 134.73 29.24 9.24
C MET A 29 134.55 28.08 8.25
N ASN A 30 134.28 28.40 6.97
CA ASN A 30 134.18 27.43 5.89
C ASN A 30 135.43 26.55 5.78
N LYS A 31 136.63 27.14 5.93
CA LYS A 31 137.89 26.40 5.88
C LYS A 31 138.04 25.43 7.07
N MET A 32 137.68 25.88 8.27
CA MET A 32 137.69 24.99 9.45
C MET A 32 136.67 23.86 9.33
N GLU A 33 135.48 24.13 8.79
CA GLU A 33 134.48 23.09 8.51
C GLU A 33 135.00 22.07 7.50
N ASP A 34 135.61 22.53 6.40
CA ASP A 34 136.18 21.65 5.37
C ASP A 34 137.32 20.78 5.94
N ASP A 35 138.15 21.32 6.85
CA ASP A 35 139.24 20.59 7.52
C ASP A 35 138.69 19.54 8.52
N VAL A 36 137.67 19.89 9.31
CA VAL A 36 137.07 18.99 10.32
C VAL A 36 136.29 17.85 9.67
N PHE A 37 135.55 18.14 8.58
CA PHE A 37 134.69 17.16 7.91
C PHE A 37 135.34 16.52 6.67
N HIS A 38 136.63 16.75 6.42
CA HIS A 38 137.33 16.30 5.21
C HIS A 38 137.20 14.79 4.97
N GLU A 39 137.45 13.99 6.00
CA GLU A 39 137.44 12.53 5.94
C GLU A 39 136.03 12.00 5.67
N PHE A 40 135.02 12.59 6.31
CA PHE A 40 133.60 12.28 6.08
C PHE A 40 133.17 12.63 4.65
N CYS A 41 133.52 13.82 4.14
CA CYS A 41 133.12 14.27 2.80
C CYS A 41 133.68 13.36 1.68
N ILE A 42 134.90 12.82 1.85
CA ILE A 42 135.49 11.85 0.92
C ILE A 42 134.75 10.51 0.96
N GLU A 43 134.34 10.04 2.14
CA GLU A 43 133.66 8.75 2.33
C GLU A 43 132.29 8.69 1.63
N ILE A 44 131.51 9.77 1.70
CA ILE A 44 130.18 9.87 1.07
C ILE A 44 130.21 10.49 -0.34
N GLY A 45 131.36 11.03 -0.78
CA GLY A 45 131.56 11.53 -2.14
C GLY A 45 130.97 12.92 -2.42
N VAL A 46 131.10 13.85 -1.47
CA VAL A 46 130.58 15.24 -1.54
C VAL A 46 131.72 16.26 -1.39
N GLU A 47 131.61 17.42 -2.04
CA GLU A 47 132.72 18.40 -2.12
C GLU A 47 133.03 19.10 -0.78
N ASN A 48 132.02 19.31 0.06
CA ASN A 48 132.14 19.87 1.42
C ASN A 48 130.89 19.54 2.25
N ILE A 49 130.97 19.72 3.57
CA ILE A 49 129.87 19.41 4.50
C ILE A 49 128.59 20.21 4.19
N ARG A 50 128.76 21.44 3.68
CA ARG A 50 127.67 22.35 3.31
C ARG A 50 126.85 21.83 2.12
N ALA A 51 127.49 21.18 1.13
CA ALA A 51 126.80 20.54 0.00
C ALA A 51 125.95 19.35 0.46
N TYR A 52 126.46 18.53 1.38
CA TYR A 52 125.72 17.43 1.98
C TYR A 52 124.53 17.92 2.81
N GLU A 53 124.74 18.90 3.69
CA GLU A 53 123.67 19.50 4.49
C GLU A 53 122.59 20.11 3.60
N GLN A 54 122.98 20.81 2.52
CA GLN A 54 122.02 21.40 1.58
C GLN A 54 121.21 20.34 0.81
N GLU A 55 121.84 19.23 0.40
CA GLU A 55 121.13 18.12 -0.24
C GLU A 55 120.21 17.39 0.73
N HIS A 56 120.65 17.13 1.96
CA HIS A 56 119.84 16.53 3.01
C HIS A 56 118.64 17.40 3.40
N VAL A 57 118.84 18.71 3.54
CA VAL A 57 117.75 19.67 3.80
C VAL A 57 116.74 19.64 2.65
N LYS A 58 117.19 19.66 1.38
CA LYS A 58 116.29 19.54 0.22
C LYS A 58 115.52 18.22 0.20
N GLN A 59 116.18 17.09 0.49
CA GLN A 59 115.51 15.79 0.56
C GLN A 59 114.48 15.74 1.70
N GLN A 60 114.81 16.33 2.85
CA GLN A 60 113.89 16.43 3.98
C GLN A 60 112.68 17.31 3.65
N GLU A 61 112.89 18.49 3.04
CA GLU A 61 111.83 19.36 2.55
C GLU A 61 110.94 18.65 1.52
N GLU A 62 111.52 17.87 0.59
CA GLU A 62 110.76 17.11 -0.38
C GLU A 62 109.96 15.96 0.26
N ASN A 63 110.54 15.28 1.25
CA ASN A 63 109.85 14.23 2.01
C ASN A 63 108.68 14.80 2.82
N ASP A 64 108.88 15.94 3.48
CA ASP A 64 107.84 16.61 4.25
C ASP A 64 106.74 17.16 3.32
N ARG A 65 107.11 17.68 2.15
CA ARG A 65 106.14 18.05 1.10
C ARG A 65 105.31 16.84 0.65
N LYS A 66 105.94 15.70 0.34
CA LYS A 66 105.23 14.47 -0.06
C LYS A 66 104.35 13.92 1.06
N ARG A 67 104.81 13.95 2.31
CA ARG A 67 104.01 13.58 3.49
C ARG A 67 102.77 14.46 3.61
N LEU A 68 102.93 15.77 3.46
CA LEU A 68 101.80 16.70 3.51
C LEU A 68 100.80 16.45 2.38
N GLU A 69 101.29 16.19 1.15
CA GLU A 69 100.44 15.81 0.02
C GLU A 69 99.64 14.53 0.30
N PHE A 70 100.29 13.49 0.83
CA PHE A 70 99.60 12.24 1.19
C PHE A 70 98.61 12.42 2.34
N GLU A 71 98.91 13.22 3.36
CA GLU A 71 97.95 13.52 4.44
C GLU A 71 96.76 14.33 3.94
N ASN A 72 96.97 15.27 3.01
CA ASN A 72 95.88 15.98 2.35
C ASN A 72 95.00 15.02 1.52
N GLN A 73 95.60 14.10 0.77
CA GLN A 73 94.87 13.07 0.03
C GLN A 73 94.09 12.14 0.97
N LYS A 74 94.70 11.68 2.05
CA LYS A 74 94.08 10.81 3.06
C LYS A 74 92.88 11.51 3.71
N THR A 75 93.03 12.78 4.07
CA THR A 75 91.95 13.60 4.63
C THR A 75 90.81 13.76 3.63
N ARG A 76 91.12 14.07 2.36
CA ARG A 76 90.11 14.18 1.30
C ARG A 76 89.35 12.87 1.09
N LEU A 77 90.06 11.74 1.03
CA LEU A 77 89.46 10.42 0.89
C LEU A 77 88.61 10.05 2.11
N ALA A 78 89.08 10.36 3.33
CA ALA A 78 88.31 10.13 4.55
C ALA A 78 86.99 10.90 4.54
N ILE A 79 87.02 12.19 4.21
CA ILE A 79 85.80 13.02 4.10
C ILE A 79 84.84 12.46 3.03
N GLN A 80 85.36 12.05 1.87
CA GLN A 80 84.52 11.48 0.81
C GLN A 80 83.89 10.14 1.24
N LEU A 81 84.65 9.33 1.97
CA LEU A 81 84.21 8.03 2.46
C LEU A 81 83.15 8.20 3.55
N ASP A 82 83.33 9.13 4.48
CA ASP A 82 82.34 9.45 5.51
C ASP A 82 81.05 10.04 4.92
N PHE A 83 81.17 10.91 3.91
CA PHE A 83 80.01 11.40 3.15
C PHE A 83 79.25 10.24 2.49
N SER A 84 79.97 9.32 1.84
CA SER A 84 79.37 8.17 1.16
C SER A 84 78.69 7.21 2.15
N ARG A 85 79.31 6.96 3.32
CA ARG A 85 78.71 6.18 4.41
C ARG A 85 77.45 6.85 4.94
N GLY A 86 77.47 8.15 5.18
CA GLY A 86 76.30 8.90 5.65
C GLY A 86 75.15 8.90 4.64
N GLN A 87 75.43 8.93 3.34
CA GLN A 87 74.40 8.77 2.30
C GLN A 87 73.83 7.36 2.27
N LEU A 88 74.68 6.33 2.36
CA LEU A 88 74.24 4.94 2.39
C LEU A 88 73.33 4.66 3.59
N GLU A 89 73.68 5.17 4.77
CA GLU A 89 72.89 5.03 5.98
C GLU A 89 71.51 5.71 5.85
N LYS A 90 71.45 6.90 5.24
CA LYS A 90 70.19 7.59 4.96
C LYS A 90 69.28 6.79 4.03
N GLU A 91 69.83 6.26 2.94
CA GLU A 91 69.06 5.45 1.99
C GLU A 91 68.63 4.11 2.60
N MET A 92 69.48 3.48 3.42
CA MET A 92 69.12 2.24 4.13
C MET A 92 67.98 2.46 5.12
N ASN A 93 68.01 3.56 5.90
CA ASN A 93 66.91 3.94 6.79
C ASN A 93 65.62 4.25 6.02
N ARG A 94 65.72 4.91 4.87
CA ARG A 94 64.58 5.18 4.01
C ARG A 94 63.99 3.89 3.46
N PHE A 95 64.84 2.98 2.98
CA PHE A 95 64.43 1.68 2.46
C PHE A 95 63.72 0.86 3.55
N SER A 96 64.28 0.79 4.76
CA SER A 96 63.66 0.09 5.89
C SER A 96 62.26 0.60 6.20
N LYS A 97 62.07 1.93 6.24
CA LYS A 97 60.75 2.54 6.46
C LYS A 97 59.78 2.18 5.35
N LEU A 98 60.23 2.24 4.10
CA LEU A 98 59.39 1.90 2.96
C LEU A 98 58.97 0.42 2.99
N THR A 99 59.89 -0.49 3.34
CA THR A 99 59.57 -1.91 3.49
C THR A 99 58.55 -2.16 4.60
N GLU A 100 58.68 -1.47 5.74
CA GLU A 100 57.71 -1.56 6.82
C GLU A 100 56.32 -1.06 6.39
N THR A 101 56.25 0.09 5.70
CA THR A 101 54.99 0.61 5.16
C THR A 101 54.37 -0.35 4.14
N MET A 102 55.17 -0.90 3.21
CA MET A 102 54.66 -1.87 2.23
C MET A 102 54.05 -3.11 2.89
N LEU A 103 54.66 -3.61 3.96
CA LEU A 103 54.16 -4.78 4.69
C LEU A 103 52.83 -4.48 5.40
N ILE A 104 52.68 -3.26 5.95
CA ILE A 104 51.43 -2.80 6.56
C ILE A 104 50.34 -2.71 5.47
N ASP A 105 50.64 -2.04 4.36
CA ASP A 105 49.71 -1.83 3.25
C ASP A 105 49.26 -3.18 2.64
N GLU A 106 50.17 -4.15 2.47
CA GLU A 106 49.83 -5.50 2.02
C GLU A 106 48.84 -6.20 2.96
N GLY A 107 49.03 -6.04 4.27
CA GLY A 107 48.10 -6.54 5.28
C GLY A 107 46.73 -5.87 5.22
N GLU A 108 46.68 -4.56 4.98
CA GLU A 108 45.43 -3.82 4.81
C GLU A 108 44.68 -4.22 3.54
N VAL A 109 45.38 -4.36 2.41
CA VAL A 109 44.81 -4.83 1.14
C VAL A 109 44.21 -6.23 1.31
N ALA A 110 44.89 -7.14 2.00
CA ALA A 110 44.37 -8.48 2.26
C ALA A 110 43.09 -8.45 3.11
N LYS A 111 43.03 -7.60 4.14
CA LYS A 111 41.82 -7.41 4.96
C LYS A 111 40.66 -6.84 4.15
N LEU A 112 40.92 -5.80 3.35
CA LEU A 112 39.91 -5.16 2.51
C LEU A 112 39.34 -6.11 1.46
N LYS A 113 40.17 -6.94 0.82
CA LYS A 113 39.71 -7.96 -0.13
C LYS A 113 38.78 -8.98 0.51
N LYS A 114 39.09 -9.43 1.74
CA LYS A 114 38.24 -10.37 2.47
C LYS A 114 36.88 -9.74 2.83
N GLU A 115 36.88 -8.47 3.21
CA GLU A 115 35.64 -7.74 3.49
C GLU A 115 34.81 -7.49 2.23
N GLU A 116 35.46 -7.14 1.11
CA GLU A 116 34.82 -7.02 -0.21
C GLU A 116 34.10 -8.32 -0.60
N GLU A 117 34.77 -9.46 -0.48
CA GLU A 117 34.18 -10.78 -0.78
C GLU A 117 32.98 -11.07 0.12
N ARG A 118 33.08 -10.77 1.42
CA ARG A 118 31.98 -10.94 2.38
C ARG A 118 30.77 -10.07 2.01
N VAL A 119 31.01 -8.79 1.68
CA VAL A 119 29.94 -7.87 1.29
C VAL A 119 29.29 -8.31 -0.03
N LEU A 120 30.08 -8.79 -0.99
CA LEU A 120 29.58 -9.28 -2.26
C LEU A 120 28.63 -10.47 -2.09
N LEU A 121 28.95 -11.41 -1.18
CA LEU A 121 28.06 -12.52 -0.84
C LEU A 121 26.70 -12.03 -0.31
N VAL A 122 26.72 -11.10 0.65
CA VAL A 122 25.49 -10.52 1.22
C VAL A 122 24.66 -9.81 0.16
N VAL A 123 25.31 -9.07 -0.75
CA VAL A 123 24.62 -8.40 -1.87
C VAL A 123 23.95 -9.42 -2.79
N ASN A 124 24.63 -10.51 -3.15
CA ASN A 124 24.07 -11.55 -4.01
C ASN A 124 22.88 -12.27 -3.36
N GLU A 125 22.95 -12.55 -2.05
CA GLU A 125 21.84 -13.10 -1.27
C GLU A 125 20.64 -12.15 -1.28
N ALA A 126 20.86 -10.87 -0.94
CA ALA A 126 19.81 -9.86 -0.93
C ALA A 126 19.18 -9.65 -2.32
N MET A 127 19.97 -9.72 -3.40
CA MET A 127 19.45 -9.66 -4.78
C MET A 127 18.57 -10.86 -5.12
N THR A 128 18.94 -12.05 -4.64
CA THR A 128 18.17 -13.28 -4.83
C THR A 128 16.84 -13.20 -4.10
N GLU A 129 16.84 -12.78 -2.83
CA GLU A 129 15.62 -12.57 -2.04
C GLU A 129 14.71 -11.50 -2.67
N LEU A 130 15.28 -10.38 -3.14
CA LEU A 130 14.53 -9.34 -3.82
C LEU A 130 13.83 -9.88 -5.07
N HIS A 131 14.51 -10.73 -5.84
CA HIS A 131 13.91 -11.35 -7.02
C HIS A 131 12.75 -12.29 -6.65
N GLN A 132 12.91 -13.10 -5.60
CA GLN A 132 11.85 -13.96 -5.07
C GLN A 132 10.63 -13.14 -4.60
N PHE A 133 10.84 -12.05 -3.86
CA PHE A 133 9.76 -11.18 -3.41
C PHE A 133 9.04 -10.49 -4.57
N LYS A 134 9.75 -10.09 -5.63
CA LYS A 134 9.12 -9.56 -6.86
C LYS A 134 8.21 -10.60 -7.52
N ASN A 135 8.66 -11.84 -7.64
CA ASN A 135 7.85 -12.91 -8.23
C ASN A 135 6.63 -13.22 -7.37
N LEU A 136 6.79 -13.27 -6.04
CA LEU A 136 5.68 -13.47 -5.11
C LEU A 136 4.66 -12.32 -5.19
N LEU A 137 5.12 -11.07 -5.31
CA LEU A 137 4.25 -9.91 -5.46
C LEU A 137 3.39 -10.00 -6.73
N ILE A 138 3.99 -10.41 -7.86
CA ILE A 138 3.28 -10.60 -9.12
C ILE A 138 2.20 -11.68 -8.97
N LEU A 139 2.55 -12.81 -8.36
CA LEU A 139 1.61 -13.90 -8.10
C LEU A 139 0.44 -13.43 -7.23
N LYS A 140 0.72 -12.78 -6.09
CA LYS A 140 -0.32 -12.26 -5.19
C LYS A 140 -1.19 -11.20 -5.82
N LYS A 141 -0.63 -10.36 -6.70
CA LYS A 141 -1.43 -9.38 -7.46
C LYS A 141 -2.39 -10.07 -8.44
N SER A 142 -1.96 -11.15 -9.07
CA SER A 142 -2.82 -11.96 -9.94
C SER A 142 -3.96 -12.62 -9.17
N GLU A 143 -3.64 -13.29 -8.05
CA GLU A 143 -4.64 -13.93 -7.17
C GLU A 143 -5.67 -12.91 -6.66
N ALA A 144 -5.23 -11.72 -6.24
CA ALA A 144 -6.12 -10.66 -5.78
C ALA A 144 -7.03 -10.14 -6.89
N SER A 145 -6.51 -10.00 -8.11
CA SER A 145 -7.30 -9.57 -9.28
C SER A 145 -8.37 -10.60 -9.64
N GLU A 146 -8.03 -11.89 -9.56
CA GLU A 146 -8.98 -12.98 -9.82
C GLU A 146 -10.07 -13.05 -8.75
N ALA A 147 -9.71 -12.95 -7.47
CA ALA A 147 -10.66 -12.89 -6.37
C ALA A 147 -11.60 -11.69 -6.51
N GLN A 148 -11.08 -10.52 -6.90
CA GLN A 148 -11.90 -9.33 -7.14
C GLN A 148 -12.90 -9.54 -8.29
N HIS A 149 -12.49 -10.23 -9.36
CA HIS A 149 -13.39 -10.58 -10.46
C HIS A 149 -14.51 -11.50 -9.99
N GLN A 150 -14.20 -12.54 -9.23
CA GLN A 150 -15.19 -13.48 -8.68
C GLN A 150 -16.19 -12.77 -7.77
N VAL A 151 -15.72 -11.87 -6.90
CA VAL A 151 -16.59 -11.05 -6.02
C VAL A 151 -17.55 -10.21 -6.85
N GLU A 152 -17.06 -9.56 -7.91
CA GLU A 152 -17.90 -8.72 -8.77
C GLU A 152 -18.95 -9.54 -9.53
N GLU A 153 -18.61 -10.75 -9.99
CA GLU A 153 -19.58 -11.67 -10.60
C GLU A 153 -20.67 -12.11 -9.61
N VAL A 154 -20.30 -12.50 -8.39
CA VAL A 154 -21.25 -12.87 -7.34
C VAL A 154 -22.14 -11.69 -6.98
N ARG A 155 -21.57 -10.48 -6.88
CA ARG A 155 -22.34 -9.25 -6.61
C ARG A 155 -23.37 -8.97 -7.70
N LYS A 156 -23.02 -9.15 -8.98
CA LYS A 156 -23.96 -9.02 -10.11
C LYS A 156 -25.11 -10.02 -10.00
N LYS A 157 -24.81 -11.30 -9.70
CA LYS A 157 -25.83 -12.34 -9.50
C LYS A 157 -26.77 -12.00 -8.35
N LEU A 158 -26.22 -11.55 -7.22
CA LEU A 158 -27.00 -11.10 -6.06
C LEU A 158 -27.96 -9.96 -6.41
N LEU A 159 -27.50 -8.96 -7.17
CA LEU A 159 -28.35 -7.85 -7.63
C LEU A 159 -29.49 -8.33 -8.52
N THR A 160 -29.25 -9.31 -9.39
CA THR A 160 -30.32 -9.90 -10.22
C THR A 160 -31.36 -10.62 -9.36
N ILE A 161 -30.92 -11.47 -8.42
CA ILE A 161 -31.81 -12.18 -7.50
C ILE A 161 -32.64 -11.18 -6.68
N ASN A 162 -32.03 -10.12 -6.15
CA ASN A 162 -32.77 -9.09 -5.40
C ASN A 162 -33.85 -8.39 -6.24
N ARG A 163 -33.62 -8.18 -7.55
CA ARG A 163 -34.65 -7.64 -8.44
C ARG A 163 -35.79 -8.63 -8.66
N GLU A 164 -35.49 -9.91 -8.79
CA GLU A 164 -36.49 -10.97 -8.92
C GLU A 164 -37.33 -11.13 -7.65
N ILE A 165 -36.69 -11.09 -6.47
CA ILE A 165 -37.38 -11.06 -5.18
C ILE A 165 -38.35 -9.87 -5.14
N GLY A 166 -37.89 -8.67 -5.51
CA GLY A 166 -38.75 -7.48 -5.54
C GLY A 166 -39.91 -7.57 -6.53
N LYS A 167 -39.79 -8.35 -7.62
CA LYS A 167 -40.90 -8.63 -8.54
C LYS A 167 -41.91 -9.59 -7.90
N MET A 168 -41.43 -10.73 -7.38
CA MET A 168 -42.26 -11.72 -6.71
C MET A 168 -43.02 -11.13 -5.52
N GLN A 169 -42.39 -10.26 -4.73
CA GLN A 169 -43.05 -9.55 -3.62
C GLN A 169 -44.23 -8.69 -4.10
N LYS A 170 -44.08 -7.99 -5.23
CA LYS A 170 -45.18 -7.19 -5.81
C LYS A 170 -46.31 -8.06 -6.33
N GLU A 171 -45.97 -9.20 -6.93
CA GLU A 171 -46.97 -10.18 -7.38
C GLU A 171 -47.74 -10.79 -6.20
N ILE A 172 -47.06 -11.13 -5.11
CA ILE A 172 -47.68 -11.60 -3.87
C ILE A 172 -48.66 -10.56 -3.35
N ILE A 173 -48.23 -9.31 -3.18
CA ILE A 173 -49.10 -8.22 -2.70
C ILE A 173 -50.32 -8.07 -3.63
N SER A 174 -50.12 -8.10 -4.95
CA SER A 174 -51.22 -8.00 -5.92
C SER A 174 -52.22 -9.15 -5.79
N ILE A 175 -51.74 -10.38 -5.60
CA ILE A 175 -52.60 -11.57 -5.44
C ILE A 175 -53.33 -11.51 -4.10
N GLU A 176 -52.65 -11.12 -3.02
CA GLU A 176 -53.23 -10.98 -1.68
C GLU A 176 -54.34 -9.91 -1.66
N THR A 177 -54.09 -8.74 -2.26
CA THR A 177 -55.11 -7.69 -2.39
C THR A 177 -56.31 -8.17 -3.23
N SER A 178 -56.06 -8.87 -4.34
CA SER A 178 -57.13 -9.40 -5.18
C SER A 178 -57.95 -10.49 -4.47
N LEU A 179 -57.29 -11.36 -3.71
CA LEU A 179 -57.95 -12.39 -2.91
C LEU A 179 -58.83 -11.76 -1.84
N GLU A 180 -58.34 -10.74 -1.15
CA GLU A 180 -59.07 -10.04 -0.11
C GLU A 180 -60.30 -9.31 -0.69
N GLN A 181 -60.14 -8.65 -1.84
CA GLN A 181 -61.26 -8.05 -2.56
C GLN A 181 -62.32 -9.09 -2.94
N LYS A 182 -61.92 -10.28 -3.43
CA LYS A 182 -62.87 -11.36 -3.76
C LYS A 182 -63.58 -11.94 -2.53
N ARG A 183 -62.91 -12.00 -1.37
CA ARG A 183 -63.55 -12.39 -0.11
C ARG A 183 -64.59 -11.36 0.33
N LEU A 184 -64.25 -10.07 0.23
CA LEU A 184 -65.17 -8.98 0.53
C LEU A 184 -66.39 -8.98 -0.41
N GLU A 185 -66.17 -9.13 -1.71
CA GLU A 185 -67.25 -9.25 -2.72
C GLU A 185 -68.18 -10.43 -2.41
N ARG A 186 -67.61 -11.59 -2.04
CA ARG A 186 -68.40 -12.77 -1.64
C ARG A 186 -69.22 -12.50 -0.39
N HIS A 187 -68.61 -11.95 0.66
CA HIS A 187 -69.30 -11.63 1.91
C HIS A 187 -70.49 -10.69 1.68
N ASN A 188 -70.26 -9.59 0.97
CA ASN A 188 -71.30 -8.59 0.70
C ASN A 188 -72.44 -9.19 -0.15
N LEU A 189 -72.13 -10.05 -1.13
CA LEU A 189 -73.16 -10.73 -1.91
C LEU A 189 -74.00 -11.68 -1.05
N LEU A 190 -73.36 -12.48 -0.19
CA LEU A 190 -74.06 -13.39 0.73
C LEU A 190 -74.93 -12.63 1.73
N LEU A 191 -74.44 -11.51 2.27
CA LEU A 191 -75.18 -10.63 3.15
C LEU A 191 -76.38 -10.00 2.45
N GLU A 192 -76.23 -9.50 1.22
CA GLU A 192 -77.33 -8.96 0.42
C GLU A 192 -78.43 -10.01 0.21
N CYS A 193 -78.04 -11.25 -0.13
CA CYS A 193 -79.00 -12.35 -0.25
C CYS A 193 -79.74 -12.65 1.05
N LYS A 194 -79.06 -12.60 2.21
CA LYS A 194 -79.67 -12.78 3.54
C LYS A 194 -80.68 -11.67 3.84
N VAL A 195 -80.32 -10.40 3.58
CA VAL A 195 -81.17 -9.23 3.85
C VAL A 195 -82.43 -9.23 2.96
N GLN A 196 -82.30 -9.69 1.71
CA GLN A 196 -83.41 -9.79 0.76
C GLN A 196 -84.30 -11.03 0.97
N ASP A 197 -83.97 -11.89 1.95
CA ASP A 197 -84.67 -13.16 2.23
C ASP A 197 -84.78 -14.05 0.97
N LEU A 198 -83.68 -14.16 0.22
CA LEU A 198 -83.62 -15.00 -0.97
C LEU A 198 -83.45 -16.47 -0.58
N GLU A 199 -84.38 -17.32 -1.02
CA GLU A 199 -84.27 -18.77 -0.89
C GLU A 199 -83.18 -19.33 -1.82
N ILE A 200 -81.95 -19.45 -1.31
CA ILE A 200 -80.82 -20.08 -2.01
C ILE A 200 -80.57 -21.46 -1.39
N ASN A 201 -80.58 -22.50 -2.23
CA ASN A 201 -80.28 -23.87 -1.80
C ASN A 201 -78.79 -24.01 -1.48
N LEU A 202 -78.48 -24.50 -0.28
CA LEU A 202 -77.12 -24.79 0.17
C LEU A 202 -76.91 -26.30 0.28
N LEU A 203 -75.76 -26.79 -0.19
CA LEU A 203 -75.29 -28.16 0.03
C LEU A 203 -74.63 -28.29 1.40
N LEU A 204 -73.90 -27.27 1.84
CA LEU A 204 -73.22 -27.19 3.13
C LEU A 204 -73.26 -25.75 3.67
N GLY A 205 -73.46 -25.60 4.98
CA GLY A 205 -73.57 -24.31 5.69
C GLY A 205 -75.01 -23.81 5.87
N SER A 206 -75.19 -22.71 6.62
CA SER A 206 -76.47 -22.01 6.80
C SER A 206 -76.34 -20.51 6.53
N PHE A 207 -77.39 -19.86 6.01
CA PHE A 207 -77.45 -18.40 5.88
C PHE A 207 -77.46 -17.68 7.24
N ASP A 208 -77.87 -18.38 8.31
CA ASP A 208 -77.79 -17.87 9.68
C ASP A 208 -76.34 -17.64 10.14
N ASP A 209 -75.37 -18.34 9.53
CA ASP A 209 -73.95 -18.24 9.87
C ASP A 209 -73.28 -16.99 9.26
N ILE A 210 -73.97 -16.28 8.34
CA ILE A 210 -73.47 -15.04 7.73
C ILE A 210 -73.66 -13.88 8.70
N SER A 211 -72.58 -13.16 8.97
CA SER A 211 -72.57 -11.98 9.83
C SER A 211 -73.34 -10.81 9.21
N GLU A 212 -74.14 -10.09 10.00
CA GLU A 212 -74.97 -8.96 9.54
C GLU A 212 -74.21 -7.63 9.40
N VAL A 213 -72.89 -7.67 9.50
CA VAL A 213 -72.03 -6.48 9.43
C VAL A 213 -71.62 -6.26 7.98
N GLU A 214 -72.07 -5.17 7.35
CA GLU A 214 -71.59 -4.78 6.02
C GLU A 214 -70.12 -4.37 6.10
N LEU A 215 -69.24 -5.15 5.47
CA LEU A 215 -67.81 -4.87 5.44
C LEU A 215 -67.48 -3.92 4.28
N GLY A 216 -66.79 -2.82 4.60
CA GLY A 216 -66.25 -1.87 3.63
C GLY A 216 -64.79 -2.14 3.26
N THR A 217 -64.28 -1.46 2.22
CA THR A 217 -62.88 -1.57 1.76
C THR A 217 -61.83 -1.10 2.77
N GLU A 218 -62.22 -0.41 3.85
CA GLU A 218 -61.31 0.10 4.88
C GLU A 218 -61.20 -0.80 6.13
N VAL A 219 -61.86 -1.96 6.16
CA VAL A 219 -61.79 -2.88 7.31
C VAL A 219 -60.50 -3.72 7.22
N GLU A 220 -59.35 -3.05 7.40
CA GLU A 220 -58.05 -3.71 7.54
C GLU A 220 -57.97 -4.42 8.91
N GLY A 221 -58.13 -5.74 8.88
CA GLY A 221 -57.46 -6.65 9.81
C GLY A 221 -57.94 -6.68 11.26
N THR A 222 -59.22 -6.95 11.51
CA THR A 222 -59.63 -7.54 12.79
C THR A 222 -59.62 -9.07 12.67
N GLN A 223 -59.30 -9.77 13.77
CA GLN A 223 -59.39 -11.24 13.82
C GLN A 223 -60.80 -11.74 13.45
N ASP A 224 -61.80 -10.91 13.72
CA ASP A 224 -63.21 -11.17 13.42
C ASP A 224 -63.51 -11.25 11.91
N THR A 225 -62.85 -10.47 11.03
CA THR A 225 -63.10 -10.56 9.58
C THR A 225 -62.52 -11.83 8.97
N ALA A 226 -61.35 -12.26 9.43
CA ALA A 226 -60.74 -13.52 9.01
C ALA A 226 -61.61 -14.73 9.36
N ASP A 227 -62.22 -14.73 10.55
CA ASP A 227 -63.13 -15.77 11.01
C ASP A 227 -64.47 -15.78 10.25
N ILE A 228 -64.98 -14.60 9.85
CA ILE A 228 -66.13 -14.48 8.94
C ILE A 228 -65.82 -15.14 7.59
N TYR A 229 -64.72 -14.75 6.94
CA TYR A 229 -64.36 -15.32 5.63
C TYR A 229 -64.05 -16.82 5.68
N ALA A 230 -63.53 -17.33 6.81
CA ALA A 230 -63.29 -18.75 7.00
C ALA A 230 -64.61 -19.54 7.02
N ARG A 231 -65.59 -19.08 7.82
CA ARG A 231 -66.93 -19.70 7.88
C ARG A 231 -67.63 -19.66 6.53
N GLU A 232 -67.57 -18.51 5.86
CA GLU A 232 -68.22 -18.36 4.55
C GLU A 232 -67.59 -19.23 3.49
N ARG A 233 -66.26 -19.41 3.50
CA ARG A 233 -65.56 -20.29 2.54
C ARG A 233 -66.11 -21.71 2.55
N ASP A 234 -66.46 -22.24 3.72
CA ASP A 234 -66.94 -23.61 3.89
C ASP A 234 -68.40 -23.79 3.42
N MET A 235 -69.12 -22.70 3.17
CA MET A 235 -70.45 -22.74 2.57
C MET A 235 -70.37 -23.19 1.10
N GLN A 236 -71.24 -24.12 0.71
CA GLN A 236 -71.38 -24.60 -0.66
C GLN A 236 -72.80 -24.37 -1.18
N ILE A 237 -72.92 -23.56 -2.23
CA ILE A 237 -74.19 -23.28 -2.88
C ILE A 237 -74.54 -24.42 -3.85
N ASP A 238 -75.80 -24.85 -3.86
CA ASP A 238 -76.31 -25.81 -4.83
C ASP A 238 -76.63 -25.10 -6.16
N TYR A 239 -75.80 -25.33 -7.17
CA TYR A 239 -76.00 -24.80 -8.52
C TYR A 239 -76.83 -25.73 -9.42
N SER A 240 -77.36 -26.85 -8.91
CA SER A 240 -78.06 -27.86 -9.73
C SER A 240 -79.27 -27.29 -10.51
N SER A 241 -79.94 -26.28 -9.95
CA SER A 241 -81.11 -25.60 -10.55
C SER A 241 -80.76 -24.57 -11.62
N LEU A 242 -79.49 -24.20 -11.77
CA LEU A 242 -79.03 -23.21 -12.74
C LEU A 242 -78.85 -23.86 -14.13
N GLU A 243 -79.10 -23.09 -15.20
CA GLU A 243 -78.84 -23.52 -16.58
C GLU A 243 -77.33 -23.72 -16.81
N ASP A 244 -76.97 -24.74 -17.60
CA ASP A 244 -75.56 -25.10 -17.82
C ASP A 244 -74.75 -23.98 -18.49
N ASP A 245 -75.38 -23.20 -19.37
CA ASP A 245 -74.75 -22.03 -20.02
C ASP A 245 -74.32 -20.95 -19.01
N LEU A 246 -74.96 -20.89 -17.84
CA LEU A 246 -74.63 -19.94 -16.77
C LEU A 246 -73.58 -20.48 -15.79
N LYS A 247 -73.29 -21.80 -15.82
CA LYS A 247 -72.29 -22.45 -14.96
C LYS A 247 -70.86 -22.38 -15.52
N VAL A 248 -70.71 -22.08 -16.81
CA VAL A 248 -69.43 -22.10 -17.54
C VAL A 248 -68.97 -20.68 -17.92
N LEU A 249 -69.45 -19.66 -17.20
CA LEU A 249 -69.01 -18.28 -17.41
C LEU A 249 -67.69 -18.05 -16.67
N ASP A 250 -66.61 -17.84 -17.43
CA ASP A 250 -65.25 -17.78 -16.88
C ASP A 250 -64.70 -16.34 -16.76
N SER A 251 -65.32 -15.36 -17.43
CA SER A 251 -64.86 -13.97 -17.40
C SER A 251 -65.87 -13.01 -16.74
N ASP A 252 -65.35 -12.06 -15.95
CA ASP A 252 -66.17 -11.02 -15.29
C ASP A 252 -67.06 -10.24 -16.30
N LYS A 253 -66.60 -10.10 -17.55
CA LYS A 253 -67.35 -9.45 -18.62
C LYS A 253 -68.56 -10.28 -19.06
N GLU A 254 -68.37 -11.57 -19.28
CA GLU A 254 -69.47 -12.48 -19.64
C GLU A 254 -70.47 -12.59 -18.50
N ILE A 255 -69.98 -12.72 -17.26
CA ILE A 255 -70.82 -12.72 -16.05
C ILE A 255 -71.65 -11.43 -15.98
N SER A 256 -71.04 -10.26 -16.16
CA SER A 256 -71.73 -8.96 -16.10
C SER A 256 -72.80 -8.81 -17.19
N ILE A 257 -72.52 -9.26 -18.42
CA ILE A 257 -73.48 -9.21 -19.54
C ILE A 257 -74.68 -10.12 -19.25
N HIS A 258 -74.45 -11.36 -18.82
CA HIS A 258 -75.52 -12.30 -18.50
C HIS A 258 -76.33 -11.86 -17.28
N LEU A 259 -75.68 -11.32 -16.26
CA LEU A 259 -76.33 -10.76 -15.07
C LEU A 259 -77.23 -9.58 -15.43
N SER A 260 -76.76 -8.65 -16.27
CA SER A 260 -77.58 -7.52 -16.74
C SER A 260 -78.82 -7.99 -17.52
N LYS A 261 -78.65 -9.01 -18.38
CA LYS A 261 -79.77 -9.61 -19.12
C LYS A 261 -80.80 -10.27 -18.20
N LEU A 262 -80.34 -11.00 -17.17
CA LEU A 262 -81.24 -11.62 -16.18
C LEU A 262 -81.97 -10.56 -15.34
N GLN A 263 -81.29 -9.49 -14.94
CA GLN A 263 -81.91 -8.36 -14.24
C GLN A 263 -82.99 -7.67 -15.10
N GLU A 264 -82.74 -7.44 -16.38
CA GLU A 264 -83.75 -6.86 -17.29
C GLU A 264 -84.96 -7.79 -17.44
N GLN A 265 -84.73 -9.10 -17.56
CA GLN A 265 -85.80 -10.09 -17.60
C GLN A 265 -86.61 -10.12 -16.29
N ALA A 266 -85.95 -10.08 -15.14
CA ALA A 266 -86.60 -10.02 -13.83
C ALA A 266 -87.47 -8.75 -13.71
N ALA A 267 -86.90 -7.57 -14.02
CA ALA A 267 -87.62 -6.30 -14.01
C ALA A 267 -88.82 -6.31 -14.97
N SER A 268 -88.68 -6.91 -16.16
CA SER A 268 -89.79 -7.03 -17.11
C SER A 268 -90.93 -7.90 -16.56
N LYS A 269 -90.61 -9.04 -15.92
CA LYS A 269 -91.58 -9.94 -15.28
C LYS A 269 -92.24 -9.27 -14.08
N GLU A 270 -91.47 -8.56 -13.25
CA GLU A 270 -91.99 -7.78 -12.13
C GLU A 270 -92.95 -6.68 -12.61
N ASN A 271 -92.61 -5.97 -13.68
CA ASN A 271 -93.49 -4.96 -14.27
C ASN A 271 -94.82 -5.56 -14.77
N ILE A 272 -94.76 -6.77 -15.34
CA ILE A 272 -95.96 -7.53 -15.74
C ILE A 272 -96.78 -7.92 -14.51
N LEU A 273 -96.15 -8.43 -13.45
CA LEU A 273 -96.81 -8.79 -12.18
C LEU A 273 -97.52 -7.59 -11.56
N ILE A 274 -96.83 -6.45 -11.44
CA ILE A 274 -97.41 -5.20 -10.92
C ILE A 274 -98.64 -4.78 -11.73
N LYS A 275 -98.61 -4.94 -13.07
CA LYS A 275 -99.73 -4.61 -13.95
C LYS A 275 -100.89 -5.62 -13.91
N THR A 276 -100.62 -6.88 -13.54
CA THR A 276 -101.64 -7.95 -13.51
C THR A 276 -102.28 -8.15 -12.14
N VAL A 277 -101.63 -7.68 -11.06
CA VAL A 277 -102.23 -7.55 -9.73
C VAL A 277 -103.11 -6.29 -9.69
N ALA A 278 -104.13 -6.24 -10.54
CA ALA A 278 -105.25 -5.35 -10.28
C ALA A 278 -105.97 -5.87 -9.01
N PRO A 279 -106.21 -5.04 -7.98
CA PRO A 279 -106.92 -5.50 -6.79
C PRO A 279 -108.30 -6.01 -7.22
N ASN A 280 -108.61 -7.27 -6.91
CA ASN A 280 -109.92 -7.85 -7.20
C ASN A 280 -110.98 -7.23 -6.25
N LEU A 281 -111.39 -6.00 -6.56
CA LEU A 281 -112.36 -5.20 -5.81
C LEU A 281 -113.68 -5.96 -5.57
N ARG A 282 -114.07 -6.85 -6.49
CA ARG A 282 -115.26 -7.70 -6.36
C ARG A 282 -115.17 -8.76 -5.26
N ALA A 283 -113.97 -9.21 -4.89
CA ALA A 283 -113.80 -10.13 -3.76
C ALA A 283 -113.94 -9.39 -2.41
N LEU A 284 -113.46 -8.14 -2.37
CA LEU A 284 -113.57 -7.25 -1.21
C LEU A 284 -115.03 -6.86 -0.94
N GLU A 285 -115.80 -6.51 -1.98
CA GLU A 285 -117.24 -6.24 -1.90
C GLU A 285 -118.03 -7.47 -1.44
N LYS A 286 -117.67 -8.67 -1.91
CA LYS A 286 -118.32 -9.92 -1.45
C LYS A 286 -118.01 -10.23 0.02
N LEU A 287 -116.80 -9.96 0.49
CA LEU A 287 -116.42 -10.09 1.90
C LEU A 287 -117.14 -9.08 2.79
N GLN A 288 -117.30 -7.83 2.33
CA GLN A 288 -118.15 -6.83 2.99
C GLN A 288 -119.60 -7.28 3.04
N HIS A 289 -120.16 -7.78 1.94
CA HIS A 289 -121.55 -8.24 1.92
C HIS A 289 -121.78 -9.45 2.85
N VAL A 290 -120.80 -10.36 2.98
CA VAL A 290 -120.86 -11.47 3.95
C VAL A 290 -120.75 -10.95 5.38
N ARG A 291 -119.89 -9.96 5.63
CA ARG A 291 -119.78 -9.30 6.94
C ARG A 291 -121.09 -8.61 7.33
N ASP A 292 -121.69 -7.85 6.44
CA ASP A 292 -122.93 -7.11 6.69
C ASP A 292 -124.10 -8.09 6.94
N LYS A 293 -124.21 -9.16 6.15
CA LYS A 293 -125.18 -10.24 6.43
C LYS A 293 -124.95 -10.95 7.76
N PHE A 294 -123.69 -11.11 8.17
CA PHE A 294 -123.36 -11.70 9.47
C PHE A 294 -123.75 -10.75 10.60
N GLN A 295 -123.49 -9.45 10.45
CA GLN A 295 -123.86 -8.41 11.40
C GLN A 295 -125.39 -8.31 11.54
N ASP A 296 -126.14 -8.28 10.43
CA ASP A 296 -127.61 -8.29 10.43
C ASP A 296 -128.20 -9.54 11.11
N SER A 297 -127.55 -10.70 10.96
CA SER A 297 -127.98 -11.94 11.61
C SER A 297 -127.64 -11.99 13.11
N VAL A 298 -126.68 -11.19 13.57
CA VAL A 298 -126.32 -11.04 14.98
C VAL A 298 -127.23 -10.00 15.64
N ASP A 299 -127.54 -8.89 14.96
CA ASP A 299 -128.41 -7.84 15.49
C ASP A 299 -129.90 -8.24 15.48
N GLY A 300 -130.37 -8.99 14.48
CA GLY A 300 -131.74 -9.53 14.43
C GLY A 300 -132.05 -10.65 15.45
N LYS A 301 -131.02 -11.28 16.05
CA LYS A 301 -131.19 -12.24 17.16
C LYS A 301 -131.18 -11.58 18.54
N CYS A 302 -130.67 -10.35 18.65
CA CYS A 302 -130.69 -9.58 19.90
C CYS A 302 -132.05 -8.91 20.16
N GLU A 303 -132.82 -8.53 19.12
CA GLU A 303 -134.13 -7.89 19.31
C GLU A 303 -135.26 -8.85 19.75
N HIS A 304 -135.12 -10.16 19.55
CA HIS A 304 -136.12 -11.15 19.99
C HIS A 304 -135.91 -11.69 21.42
N ILE A 305 -134.83 -11.31 22.10
CA ILE A 305 -134.51 -11.73 23.49
C ILE A 305 -134.78 -10.61 24.52
N ILE A 306 -135.16 -9.40 24.08
CA ILE A 306 -135.43 -8.25 24.97
C ILE A 306 -136.95 -7.95 25.13
N LEU A 307 -137.84 -8.76 24.54
CA LEU A 307 -139.32 -8.59 24.64
C LEU A 307 -140.07 -9.74 25.36
N LEU A 308 -139.40 -10.49 26.23
CA LEU A 308 -139.99 -11.35 27.27
C LEU A 308 -139.19 -11.20 28.58
#